data_AF-A0A0B1SU51-F1
#
_entry.id   AF-A0A0B1SU51-F1
#
_cell.length_a   1.000
_cell.length_b   1.000
_cell.length_c   1.000
_cell.angle_alpha   90.00
_cell.angle_beta   90.00
_cell.angle_gamma   90.00
#
_symmetry.space_group_name_H-M   'P 1'
#
loop_
_entity.id
_entity.type
_entity.pdbx_description
1 polymer ?
#
loop_
_entity_poly.entity_id
_entity_poly.type
_entity_poly.pdbx_seq_one_letter_code
_entity_poly.pdbx_strand_id
1 'polypeptide(L)'
;MDSYPRAVMITDYDRRKQISVRGIAQVENVSNIKKAFNRHLHFSIIKLGLEIEELQEIEEDAGLGNGGLGRLAACFLDSMATLGIPAYGYGLRYEYGIFKQLIKEGWQVEEPDDWLRFGNPWEKARPEYMLPVNFYGKTVKDSKGRSQWVDTQVVFAMPYDTPIPGYRNNAENHFHLKFFNDGDYVQAVMDRNISENITRVLYPNDNVFIGKELRLKQQYFLVAATLQDIIRRFKSSKYGCRDAIRVDFDTFPDKAFIEFYMFRFKDFYEMYPDRFQNKTNGITPRRWLLLSNPSLADVIAEKIGEDWITNLDELQRLKEFADNPGFLDQIRRVKQENKLRVAQYISEDYNVDVNPASLFDIHVKRLHEYKRQLLNILHVIALYNRIKADPTVDMVPRTFLYGGKAAPGYHMAKQIIKLITSVGEVVNNDPIVGDKIKVCFFSFFAYFPL
;
A
#
# COMPACT_ATOMS: atom_id res chain seq x y z
N MET A 1 46.36 -25.11 -22.77
CA MET A 1 46.26 -23.66 -22.54
C MET A 1 44.89 -23.24 -23.03
N ASP A 2 43.89 -22.92 -22.22
CA ASP A 2 43.81 -22.74 -20.78
C ASP A 2 42.44 -23.22 -20.29
N SER A 3 42.45 -23.99 -19.20
CA SER A 3 41.27 -24.43 -18.48
C SER A 3 40.80 -23.33 -17.53
N TYR A 4 39.64 -22.74 -17.81
CA TYR A 4 38.93 -21.91 -16.83
C TYR A 4 38.63 -22.72 -15.56
N PRO A 5 38.81 -22.17 -14.35
CA PRO A 5 38.38 -22.86 -13.13
C PRO A 5 36.85 -22.90 -13.08
N ARG A 6 36.27 -24.10 -13.00
CA ARG A 6 34.85 -24.27 -12.68
C ARG A 6 34.60 -23.66 -11.30
N ALA A 7 33.66 -22.72 -11.23
CA ALA A 7 33.14 -22.23 -9.95
C ALA A 7 32.65 -23.44 -9.14
N VAL A 8 33.21 -23.62 -7.95
CA VAL A 8 32.79 -24.66 -7.02
C VAL A 8 31.37 -24.33 -6.57
N MET A 9 30.38 -25.14 -6.99
CA MET A 9 29.04 -25.05 -6.43
C MET A 9 29.12 -25.47 -4.96
N ILE A 10 28.92 -24.49 -4.07
CA ILE A 10 28.80 -24.73 -2.63
C ILE A 10 27.52 -25.54 -2.41
N THR A 11 27.64 -26.75 -1.86
CA THR A 11 26.48 -27.59 -1.57
C THR A 11 25.65 -27.00 -0.41
N ASP A 12 24.35 -27.30 -0.32
CA ASP A 12 23.53 -26.86 0.84
C ASP A 12 24.10 -27.35 2.18
N TYR A 13 24.82 -28.47 2.16
CA TYR A 13 25.55 -28.98 3.31
C TYR A 13 26.71 -28.05 3.73
N ASP A 14 27.42 -27.45 2.78
CA ASP A 14 28.51 -26.50 3.04
C ASP A 14 28.00 -25.12 3.50
N ARG A 15 26.84 -24.66 2.99
CA ARG A 15 26.14 -23.47 3.51
C ARG A 15 25.71 -23.64 4.97
N ARG A 16 25.22 -24.83 5.34
CA ARG A 16 24.80 -25.17 6.71
C ARG A 16 25.97 -25.19 7.71
N LYS A 17 27.20 -25.50 7.28
CA LYS A 17 28.39 -25.49 8.16
C LYS A 17 28.92 -24.09 8.49
N GLN A 18 28.68 -23.09 7.65
CA GLN A 18 29.19 -21.72 7.86
C GLN A 18 28.40 -20.89 8.89
N ILE A 19 27.32 -21.43 9.48
CA ILE A 19 26.40 -20.64 10.31
C ILE A 19 26.17 -21.32 11.67
N SER A 20 27.24 -21.41 12.48
CA SER A 20 27.14 -21.75 13.90
C SER A 20 26.95 -20.46 14.72
N VAL A 21 25.73 -20.19 15.18
CA VAL A 21 25.46 -19.07 16.10
C VAL A 21 25.54 -19.57 17.54
N ARG A 22 26.75 -19.70 18.08
CA ARG A 22 26.97 -19.75 19.54
C ARG A 22 27.04 -18.31 20.07
N GLY A 23 25.88 -17.68 20.27
CA GLY A 23 25.82 -16.37 20.91
C GLY A 23 24.49 -15.65 20.68
N ILE A 24 23.78 -15.34 21.77
CA ILE A 24 22.69 -14.36 21.77
C ILE A 24 23.31 -13.01 21.39
N ALA A 25 22.69 -12.28 20.46
CA ALA A 25 23.18 -10.99 20.00
C ALA A 25 23.39 -10.01 21.18
N GLN A 26 24.58 -9.44 21.29
CA GLN A 26 24.84 -8.37 22.25
C GLN A 26 24.04 -7.13 21.84
N VAL A 27 23.22 -6.61 22.76
CA VAL A 27 22.32 -5.47 22.60
C VAL A 27 23.09 -4.14 22.66
N GLU A 28 24.23 -4.05 21.97
CA GLU A 28 25.12 -2.89 22.08
C GLU A 28 24.80 -1.80 21.05
N ASN A 29 24.27 -2.15 19.88
CA ASN A 29 23.70 -1.18 18.94
C ASN A 29 22.70 -1.80 17.96
N VAL A 30 21.82 -0.94 17.44
CA VAL A 30 20.73 -1.25 16.51
C VAL A 30 21.23 -1.91 15.22
N SER A 31 22.37 -1.46 14.69
CA SER A 31 22.92 -2.02 13.45
C SER A 31 23.35 -3.47 13.64
N ASN A 32 23.92 -3.81 14.80
CA ASN A 32 24.30 -5.16 15.17
C ASN A 32 23.06 -6.03 15.41
N ILE A 33 22.00 -5.47 16.02
CA ILE A 33 20.71 -6.17 16.14
C ILE A 33 20.11 -6.45 14.77
N LYS A 34 20.04 -5.46 13.87
CA LYS A 34 19.54 -5.63 12.49
C LYS A 34 20.35 -6.69 11.73
N LYS A 35 21.69 -6.63 11.79
CA LYS A 35 22.57 -7.61 11.12
C LYS A 35 22.44 -9.01 11.73
N ALA A 36 22.36 -9.12 13.05
CA ALA A 36 22.20 -10.40 13.74
C ALA A 36 20.81 -10.99 13.49
N PHE A 37 19.76 -10.17 13.52
CA PHE A 37 18.39 -10.54 13.20
C PHE A 37 18.30 -11.05 11.76
N ASN A 38 18.81 -10.32 10.77
CA ASN A 38 18.77 -10.75 9.37
C ASN A 38 19.52 -12.08 9.16
N ARG A 39 20.68 -12.26 9.81
CA ARG A 39 21.41 -13.54 9.76
C ARG A 39 20.64 -14.67 10.46
N HIS A 40 20.01 -14.39 11.60
CA HIS A 40 19.24 -15.38 12.34
C HIS A 40 17.96 -15.77 11.61
N LEU A 41 17.27 -14.79 11.00
CA LEU A 41 16.10 -14.99 10.17
C LEU A 41 16.46 -15.87 8.97
N HIS A 42 17.50 -15.49 8.22
CA HIS A 42 17.98 -16.27 7.08
C HIS A 42 18.37 -17.69 7.47
N PHE A 43 19.10 -17.86 8.58
CA PHE A 43 19.43 -19.18 9.12
C PHE A 43 18.17 -19.99 9.46
N SER A 44 17.20 -19.38 10.12
CA SER A 44 15.99 -20.06 10.56
C SER A 44 15.11 -20.47 9.38
N ILE A 45 14.95 -19.58 8.40
CA ILE A 45 14.23 -19.83 7.15
C ILE A 45 14.87 -21.02 6.41
N ILE A 46 16.19 -21.00 6.17
CA ILE A 46 16.90 -22.11 5.52
C ILE A 46 16.81 -23.41 6.33
N LYS A 47 16.96 -23.34 7.66
CA LYS A 47 16.93 -24.52 8.52
C LYS A 47 15.55 -25.18 8.53
N LEU A 48 14.50 -24.38 8.44
CA LEU A 48 13.12 -24.84 8.36
C LEU A 48 12.72 -25.28 6.94
N GLY A 49 13.59 -25.07 5.94
CA GLY A 49 13.31 -25.38 4.54
C GLY A 49 12.22 -24.49 3.95
N LEU A 50 12.14 -23.23 4.42
CA LEU A 50 11.21 -22.22 3.91
C LEU A 50 11.96 -21.30 2.94
N GLU A 51 11.25 -20.75 1.96
CA GLU A 51 11.73 -19.67 1.10
C GLU A 51 11.11 -18.33 1.54
N ILE A 52 11.86 -17.24 1.47
CA ILE A 52 11.37 -15.93 1.95
C ILE A 52 10.26 -15.39 1.04
N GLU A 53 10.34 -15.69 -0.25
CA GLU A 53 9.37 -15.32 -1.27
C GLU A 53 8.01 -15.96 -0.97
N GLU A 54 7.99 -17.26 -0.64
CA GLU A 54 6.75 -17.96 -0.25
C GLU A 54 6.13 -17.35 1.02
N LEU A 55 6.95 -16.97 2.00
CA LEU A 55 6.45 -16.32 3.22
C LEU A 55 5.85 -14.93 2.95
N GLN A 56 6.43 -14.18 2.01
CA GLN A 56 5.93 -12.87 1.62
C GLN A 56 4.59 -12.98 0.87
N GLU A 57 4.37 -14.05 0.10
CA GLU A 57 3.12 -14.30 -0.62
C GLU A 57 1.94 -14.64 0.31
N ILE A 58 2.22 -15.14 1.52
CA ILE A 58 1.20 -15.44 2.53
C ILE A 58 0.74 -14.17 3.28
N GLU A 59 1.52 -13.08 3.22
CA GLU A 59 1.18 -11.85 3.92
C GLU A 59 -0.04 -11.16 3.27
N GLU A 60 -1.11 -10.99 4.07
CA GLU A 60 -2.31 -10.28 3.62
C GLU A 60 -2.09 -8.77 3.58
N ASP A 61 -2.61 -8.13 2.53
CA ASP A 61 -2.54 -6.69 2.35
C ASP A 61 -3.40 -5.93 3.38
N ALA A 62 -2.85 -4.85 3.93
CA ALA A 62 -3.61 -4.00 4.84
C ALA A 62 -4.75 -3.27 4.13
N GLY A 63 -6.01 -3.56 4.51
CA GLY A 63 -7.23 -2.94 3.98
C GLY A 63 -7.43 -1.45 4.33
N LEU A 64 -6.37 -0.67 4.47
CA LEU A 64 -6.41 0.72 4.97
C LEU A 64 -6.60 1.78 3.87
N GLY A 65 -6.68 1.37 2.60
CA GLY A 65 -6.83 2.28 1.45
C GLY A 65 -7.44 1.62 0.21
N ASN A 66 -7.68 2.42 -0.83
CA ASN A 66 -8.31 1.93 -2.07
C ASN A 66 -7.65 2.47 -3.37
N GLY A 67 -6.71 3.42 -3.29
CA GLY A 67 -6.14 3.99 -4.50
C GLY A 67 -5.02 4.98 -4.25
N GLY A 68 -4.75 5.81 -5.26
CA GLY A 68 -3.60 6.71 -5.29
C GLY A 68 -3.47 7.64 -4.09
N LEU A 69 -4.58 8.08 -3.48
CA LEU A 69 -4.53 8.94 -2.29
C LEU A 69 -3.90 8.24 -1.08
N GLY A 70 -4.35 7.02 -0.77
CA GLY A 70 -3.79 6.22 0.32
C GLY A 70 -2.33 5.83 0.01
N ARG A 71 -2.03 5.48 -1.25
CA ARG A 71 -0.67 5.14 -1.66
C ARG A 71 0.29 6.34 -1.59
N LEU A 72 -0.19 7.54 -1.92
CA LEU A 72 0.57 8.78 -1.77
C LEU A 72 0.91 9.04 -0.30
N ALA A 73 -0.07 8.90 0.60
CA ALA A 73 0.16 9.04 2.03
C ALA A 73 1.20 8.01 2.54
N ALA A 74 1.10 6.76 2.10
CA ALA A 74 2.12 5.74 2.40
C ALA A 74 3.52 6.15 1.88
N CYS A 75 3.64 6.60 0.63
CA CYS A 75 4.91 7.08 0.08
C CYS A 75 5.48 8.29 0.83
N PHE A 76 4.61 9.17 1.36
CA PHE A 76 5.02 10.27 2.23
C PHE A 76 5.58 9.76 3.56
N LEU A 77 4.92 8.80 4.21
CA LEU A 77 5.42 8.24 5.47
C LEU A 77 6.79 7.59 5.31
N ASP A 78 7.00 6.78 4.28
CA ASP A 78 8.31 6.18 4.00
C ASP A 78 9.37 7.25 3.70
N SER A 79 9.01 8.32 2.99
CA SER A 79 9.95 9.41 2.67
C SER A 79 10.28 10.28 3.88
N MET A 80 9.28 10.62 4.71
CA MET A 80 9.48 11.33 5.97
C MET A 80 10.36 10.51 6.91
N ALA A 81 10.06 9.21 7.05
CA ALA A 81 10.87 8.29 7.84
C ALA A 81 12.30 8.25 7.31
N THR A 82 12.51 8.05 6.01
CA THR A 82 13.84 7.99 5.37
C THR A 82 14.64 9.29 5.50
N LEU A 83 13.99 10.45 5.38
CA LEU A 83 14.63 11.77 5.54
C LEU A 83 14.83 12.18 7.00
N GLY A 84 14.36 11.38 7.97
CA GLY A 84 14.42 11.71 9.39
C GLY A 84 13.51 12.88 9.79
N ILE A 85 12.45 13.12 9.02
CA ILE A 85 11.45 14.17 9.30
C ILE A 85 10.52 13.64 10.40
N PRO A 86 10.41 14.32 11.56
CA PRO A 86 9.53 13.89 12.64
C PRO A 86 8.06 14.13 12.23
N ALA A 87 7.38 13.08 11.81
CA ALA A 87 6.00 13.14 11.34
C ALA A 87 5.20 11.89 11.73
N TYR A 88 3.88 12.05 11.80
CA TYR A 88 2.92 10.95 12.04
C TYR A 88 1.85 10.94 10.95
N GLY A 89 1.45 9.75 10.54
CA GLY A 89 0.24 9.53 9.76
C GLY A 89 -0.90 9.11 10.69
N TYR A 90 -2.04 9.79 10.60
CA TYR A 90 -3.26 9.37 11.28
C TYR A 90 -4.27 8.85 10.25
N GLY A 91 -4.92 7.74 10.57
CA GLY A 91 -5.94 7.11 9.75
C GLY A 91 -6.92 6.30 10.59
N LEU A 92 -7.95 5.77 9.93
CA LEU A 92 -8.88 4.83 10.56
C LEU A 92 -8.41 3.40 10.28
N ARG A 93 -8.41 2.57 11.31
CA ARG A 93 -8.09 1.14 11.20
C ARG A 93 -9.32 0.37 10.72
N TYR A 94 -9.46 0.22 9.40
CA TYR A 94 -10.63 -0.44 8.81
C TYR A 94 -10.58 -1.96 8.97
N GLU A 95 -11.69 -2.56 9.39
CA GLU A 95 -11.79 -4.01 9.58
C GLU A 95 -11.80 -4.76 8.25
N TYR A 96 -12.66 -4.34 7.31
CA TYR A 96 -12.89 -5.01 6.03
C TYR A 96 -12.41 -4.21 4.81
N GLY A 97 -11.61 -3.17 5.05
CA GLY A 97 -11.17 -2.24 4.03
C GLY A 97 -12.30 -1.77 3.11
N ILE A 98 -12.08 -1.80 1.80
CA ILE A 98 -13.16 -1.52 0.83
C ILE A 98 -13.97 -2.78 0.50
N PHE A 99 -13.29 -3.81 -0.02
CA PHE A 99 -13.77 -5.17 -0.30
C PHE A 99 -12.65 -5.95 -1.02
N LYS A 100 -12.63 -7.27 -0.86
CA LYS A 100 -11.92 -8.24 -1.69
C LYS A 100 -12.66 -8.40 -3.02
N GLN A 101 -11.95 -8.23 -4.13
CA GLN A 101 -12.52 -8.34 -5.47
C GLN A 101 -12.38 -9.77 -5.97
N LEU A 102 -13.49 -10.42 -6.30
CA LEU A 102 -13.51 -11.68 -7.01
C LEU A 102 -14.12 -11.50 -8.39
N ILE A 103 -13.73 -12.36 -9.33
CA ILE A 103 -14.34 -12.45 -10.66
C ILE A 103 -15.13 -13.76 -10.73
N LYS A 104 -16.46 -13.68 -10.77
CA LYS A 104 -17.36 -14.84 -10.89
C LYS A 104 -18.19 -14.66 -12.16
N GLU A 105 -18.14 -15.65 -13.07
CA GLU A 105 -18.81 -15.58 -14.39
C GLU A 105 -18.48 -14.30 -15.17
N GLY A 106 -17.24 -13.81 -15.08
CA GLY A 106 -16.76 -12.57 -15.70
C GLY A 106 -17.21 -11.28 -15.01
N TRP A 107 -18.02 -11.34 -13.95
CA TRP A 107 -18.46 -10.18 -13.19
C TRP A 107 -17.61 -9.96 -11.94
N GLN A 108 -17.41 -8.70 -11.59
CA GLN A 108 -16.91 -8.34 -10.27
C GLN A 108 -17.95 -8.69 -9.19
N VAL A 109 -17.51 -9.44 -8.19
CA VAL A 109 -18.23 -9.70 -6.93
C VAL A 109 -17.38 -9.17 -5.79
N GLU A 110 -18.03 -8.43 -4.89
CA GLU A 110 -17.42 -7.89 -3.68
C GLU A 110 -17.60 -8.84 -2.50
N GLU A 111 -16.50 -9.18 -1.83
CA GLU A 111 -16.52 -9.88 -0.55
C GLU A 111 -15.81 -9.02 0.52
N PRO A 112 -16.15 -9.17 1.81
CA PRO A 112 -15.39 -8.53 2.89
C PRO A 112 -13.90 -8.89 2.81
N ASP A 113 -13.03 -7.94 3.18
CA ASP A 113 -11.59 -8.16 3.23
C ASP A 113 -11.17 -8.60 4.64
N ASP A 114 -10.81 -9.88 4.81
CA ASP A 114 -10.57 -10.47 6.13
C ASP A 114 -9.08 -10.36 6.58
N TRP A 115 -8.36 -9.33 6.14
CA TRP A 115 -6.93 -9.12 6.47
C TRP A 115 -6.61 -9.08 7.98
N LEU A 116 -7.61 -8.77 8.82
CA LEU A 116 -7.48 -8.76 10.28
C LEU A 116 -7.94 -10.03 10.98
N ARG A 117 -8.34 -11.07 10.24
CA ARG A 117 -8.88 -12.32 10.80
C ARG A 117 -7.99 -12.96 11.86
N PHE A 118 -6.68 -12.92 11.65
CA PHE A 118 -5.69 -13.47 12.57
C PHE A 118 -4.92 -12.37 13.34
N GLY A 119 -5.42 -11.13 13.30
CA GLY A 119 -4.70 -9.95 13.76
C GLY A 119 -3.66 -9.47 12.75
N ASN A 120 -3.04 -8.33 13.06
CA ASN A 120 -1.97 -7.75 12.26
C ASN A 120 -0.67 -7.76 13.10
N PRO A 121 0.38 -8.49 12.70
CA PRO A 121 1.62 -8.57 13.47
C PRO A 121 2.40 -7.24 13.48
N TRP A 122 2.09 -6.31 12.57
CA TRP A 122 2.81 -5.05 12.39
C TRP A 122 2.29 -3.91 13.25
N GLU A 123 1.16 -4.08 13.94
CA GLU A 123 0.56 -3.02 14.75
C GLU A 123 0.64 -3.30 16.25
N LYS A 124 0.58 -2.23 17.04
CA LYS A 124 0.52 -2.32 18.50
C LYS A 124 -0.60 -1.44 19.06
N ALA A 125 -1.57 -2.06 19.71
CA ALA A 125 -2.62 -1.37 20.44
C ALA A 125 -2.04 -0.57 21.62
N ARG A 126 -2.64 0.61 21.88
CA ARG A 126 -2.29 1.52 22.98
C ARG A 126 -3.52 1.87 23.85
N PRO A 127 -4.07 0.92 24.61
CA PRO A 127 -5.22 1.17 25.50
C PRO A 127 -4.99 2.32 26.48
N GLU A 128 -3.74 2.58 26.87
CA GLU A 128 -3.33 3.68 27.72
C GLU A 128 -3.53 5.08 27.11
N TYR A 129 -3.78 5.19 25.80
CA TYR A 129 -4.01 6.45 25.09
C TYR A 129 -5.42 6.54 24.50
N MET A 130 -6.36 5.78 25.03
CA MET A 130 -7.75 5.81 24.60
C MET A 130 -8.40 7.19 24.86
N LEU A 131 -9.14 7.71 23.88
CA LEU A 131 -9.75 9.05 23.93
C LEU A 131 -11.27 8.98 23.68
N PRO A 132 -12.09 9.68 24.46
CA PRO A 132 -13.52 9.76 24.19
C PRO A 132 -13.81 10.68 22.99
N VAL A 133 -14.76 10.27 22.16
CA VAL A 133 -15.29 11.03 21.02
C VAL A 133 -16.81 11.05 21.13
N ASN A 134 -17.37 12.25 21.20
CA ASN A 134 -18.79 12.46 21.43
C ASN A 134 -19.56 12.61 20.11
N PHE A 135 -20.76 12.06 20.04
CA PHE A 135 -21.71 12.21 18.93
C PHE A 135 -23.08 12.68 19.45
N TYR A 136 -23.88 13.28 18.56
CA TYR A 136 -25.26 13.72 18.85
C TYR A 136 -25.36 14.74 20.00
N GLY A 137 -26.33 14.61 20.89
CA GLY A 137 -26.55 15.53 22.01
C GLY A 137 -27.00 16.93 21.59
N LYS A 138 -26.81 17.87 22.51
CA LYS A 138 -27.23 19.28 22.35
C LYS A 138 -26.31 20.22 23.11
N THR A 139 -26.28 21.49 22.71
CA THR A 139 -25.54 22.52 23.41
C THR A 139 -26.43 23.21 24.45
N VAL A 140 -25.96 23.27 25.68
CA VAL A 140 -26.57 24.06 26.77
C VAL A 140 -25.58 25.13 27.22
N LYS A 141 -26.08 26.23 27.80
CA LYS A 141 -25.22 27.25 28.40
C LYS A 141 -25.16 27.07 29.91
N ASP A 142 -23.97 27.15 30.48
CA ASP A 142 -23.80 27.19 31.93
C ASP A 142 -24.22 28.55 32.52
N SER A 143 -24.22 28.66 33.84
CA SER A 143 -24.56 29.90 34.56
C SER A 143 -23.63 31.07 34.27
N LYS A 144 -22.46 30.82 33.64
CA LYS A 144 -21.49 31.83 33.18
C LYS A 144 -21.60 32.10 31.68
N GLY A 145 -22.62 31.56 31.01
CA GLY A 145 -22.87 31.73 29.57
C GLY A 145 -21.98 30.88 28.66
N ARG A 146 -21.15 29.98 29.20
CA ARG A 146 -20.27 29.11 28.40
C ARG A 146 -21.08 27.94 27.84
N SER A 147 -20.87 27.66 26.56
CA SER A 147 -21.49 26.52 25.89
C SER A 147 -20.89 25.20 26.36
N GLN A 148 -21.74 24.24 26.73
CA GLN A 148 -21.38 22.87 27.06
C GLN A 148 -22.16 21.92 26.15
N TRP A 149 -21.49 20.90 25.64
CA TRP A 149 -22.11 19.85 24.85
C TRP A 149 -22.50 18.69 25.76
N VAL A 150 -23.80 18.41 25.86
CA VAL A 150 -24.38 17.45 26.80
C VAL A 150 -25.31 16.47 26.06
N ASP A 151 -25.72 15.41 26.75
CA ASP A 151 -26.59 14.34 26.24
C ASP A 151 -26.02 13.63 24.99
N THR A 152 -24.70 13.49 24.93
CA THR A 152 -23.98 12.89 23.80
C THR A 152 -23.83 11.38 23.94
N GLN A 153 -23.77 10.68 22.81
CA GLN A 153 -23.27 9.31 22.75
C GLN A 153 -21.74 9.32 22.72
N VAL A 154 -21.10 8.61 23.65
CA VAL A 154 -19.64 8.56 23.75
C VAL A 154 -19.11 7.28 23.10
N VAL A 155 -18.15 7.43 22.20
CA VAL A 155 -17.38 6.32 21.59
C VAL A 155 -15.92 6.51 21.92
N PHE A 156 -15.20 5.44 22.23
CA PHE A 156 -13.78 5.52 22.55
C PHE A 156 -12.89 5.21 21.33
N ALA A 157 -11.95 6.09 21.04
CA ALA A 157 -10.91 5.89 20.04
C ALA A 157 -9.71 5.17 20.66
N MET A 158 -9.48 3.93 20.22
CA MET A 158 -8.32 3.10 20.58
C MET A 158 -7.20 3.30 19.54
N PRO A 159 -6.03 3.84 19.91
CA PRO A 159 -4.91 3.96 18.99
C PRO A 159 -4.22 2.62 18.74
N TYR A 160 -3.83 2.41 17.48
CA TYR A 160 -2.96 1.31 17.03
C TYR A 160 -1.78 1.94 16.28
N ASP A 161 -0.56 1.70 16.77
CA ASP A 161 0.66 2.20 16.14
C ASP A 161 1.19 1.17 15.13
N THR A 162 1.44 1.60 13.89
CA THR A 162 2.19 0.83 12.89
C THR A 162 3.51 1.55 12.61
N PRO A 163 4.68 0.96 12.97
CA PRO A 163 5.96 1.61 12.80
C PRO A 163 6.35 1.66 11.31
N ILE A 164 6.82 2.82 10.85
CA ILE A 164 7.31 3.01 9.49
C ILE A 164 8.83 3.18 9.52
N PRO A 165 9.62 2.16 9.14
CA PRO A 165 11.08 2.24 9.18
C PRO A 165 11.62 3.08 8.02
N GLY A 166 12.57 3.98 8.32
CA GLY A 166 13.30 4.73 7.29
C GLY A 166 14.45 3.94 6.67
N TYR A 167 14.79 4.25 5.41
CA TYR A 167 15.92 3.60 4.73
C TYR A 167 17.26 4.10 5.29
N ARG A 168 18.11 3.15 5.73
CA ARG A 168 19.49 3.39 6.23
C ARG A 168 19.62 4.51 7.27
N ASN A 169 18.57 4.76 8.05
CA ASN A 169 18.64 5.66 9.19
C ASN A 169 18.28 4.98 10.50
N ASN A 170 18.77 5.56 11.60
CA ASN A 170 18.44 5.18 12.97
C ASN A 170 17.35 6.11 13.52
N ALA A 171 16.40 6.55 12.68
CA ALA A 171 15.20 7.23 13.15
C ALA A 171 14.32 6.20 13.87
N GLU A 172 14.75 5.79 15.07
CA GLU A 172 14.09 4.79 15.87
C GLU A 172 12.99 5.41 16.72
N ASN A 173 11.79 4.86 16.58
CA ASN A 173 10.82 4.90 17.66
C ASN A 173 11.33 3.96 18.77
N HIS A 174 11.66 4.50 19.94
CA HIS A 174 12.05 3.71 21.11
C HIS A 174 10.97 2.66 21.43
N PHE A 175 11.23 1.40 21.06
CA PHE A 175 10.30 0.29 21.23
C PHE A 175 10.65 -0.46 22.52
N HIS A 176 9.87 -0.26 23.58
CA HIS A 176 10.02 -0.98 24.84
C HIS A 176 8.99 -2.12 24.92
N LEU A 177 9.48 -3.37 24.88
CA LEU A 177 8.70 -4.59 25.03
C LEU A 177 8.54 -4.95 26.52
N LYS A 178 7.55 -4.38 27.22
CA LYS A 178 6.98 -5.01 28.43
C LYS A 178 5.49 -4.66 28.59
N PHE A 179 4.74 -5.65 29.10
CA PHE A 179 3.42 -5.62 29.77
C PHE A 179 2.19 -6.23 29.04
N PHE A 180 1.25 -6.65 29.88
CA PHE A 180 0.60 -7.98 30.01
C PHE A 180 -0.93 -7.90 29.86
N ASN A 181 -1.59 -9.07 29.92
CA ASN A 181 -3.02 -9.38 29.81
C ASN A 181 -3.99 -8.61 30.72
N ASP A 182 -5.22 -8.41 30.23
CA ASP A 182 -6.54 -8.74 30.82
C ASP A 182 -7.62 -7.92 30.05
N GLY A 183 -8.86 -8.34 29.81
CA GLY A 183 -9.67 -9.37 30.44
C GLY A 183 -10.90 -8.74 31.10
N ASP A 184 -11.90 -8.29 30.33
CA ASP A 184 -13.29 -8.28 30.80
C ASP A 184 -14.30 -8.20 29.65
N TYR A 185 -15.25 -9.13 29.63
CA TYR A 185 -16.29 -9.30 28.62
C TYR A 185 -17.62 -9.45 29.35
N VAL A 186 -18.67 -8.79 28.86
CA VAL A 186 -20.09 -9.26 28.79
C VAL A 186 -21.10 -8.07 28.83
N GLN A 187 -20.77 -6.90 29.37
CA GLN A 187 -21.66 -5.71 29.28
C GLN A 187 -21.41 -4.80 28.05
N ALA A 188 -20.26 -4.93 27.39
CA ALA A 188 -19.83 -4.11 26.24
C ALA A 188 -20.44 -4.51 24.88
N VAL A 189 -21.24 -5.58 24.82
CA VAL A 189 -21.65 -6.22 23.55
C VAL A 189 -22.87 -5.54 22.90
N MET A 190 -23.73 -4.86 23.68
CA MET A 190 -24.92 -4.19 23.14
C MET A 190 -24.60 -2.78 22.57
N ASP A 191 -23.74 -2.00 23.23
CA ASP A 191 -23.24 -0.70 22.70
C ASP A 191 -22.19 -0.85 21.58
N ARG A 192 -21.63 -2.05 21.43
CA ARG A 192 -20.66 -2.41 20.38
C ARG A 192 -21.23 -2.28 18.96
N ASN A 193 -22.49 -2.65 18.74
CA ASN A 193 -23.06 -2.70 17.39
C ASN A 193 -23.13 -1.34 16.67
N ILE A 194 -23.30 -0.23 17.40
CA ILE A 194 -23.32 1.12 16.81
C ILE A 194 -21.89 1.69 16.69
N SER A 195 -21.01 1.40 17.66
CA SER A 195 -19.62 1.89 17.67
C SER A 195 -18.73 1.18 16.65
N GLU A 196 -18.90 -0.12 16.44
CA GLU A 196 -18.08 -0.91 15.51
C GLU A 196 -18.29 -0.50 14.04
N ASN A 197 -19.45 0.04 13.67
CA ASN A 197 -19.72 0.42 12.29
C ASN A 197 -18.80 1.54 11.75
N ILE A 198 -18.25 2.41 12.61
CA ILE A 198 -17.42 3.54 12.17
C ILE A 198 -16.18 3.05 11.42
N THR A 199 -15.52 1.99 11.91
CA THR A 199 -14.27 1.49 11.34
C THR A 199 -14.44 0.16 10.60
N ARG A 200 -15.66 -0.26 10.25
CA ARG A 200 -15.85 -1.51 9.50
C ARG A 200 -15.41 -1.43 8.05
N VAL A 201 -15.92 -0.44 7.31
CA VAL A 201 -15.69 -0.32 5.86
C VAL A 201 -15.22 1.07 5.45
N LEU A 202 -14.33 1.10 4.46
CA LEU A 202 -13.80 2.29 3.82
C LEU A 202 -14.78 2.79 2.75
N TYR A 203 -15.15 4.08 2.81
CA TYR A 203 -16.12 4.71 1.91
C TYR A 203 -17.48 3.98 1.88
N PRO A 204 -18.22 3.93 3.01
CA PRO A 204 -19.56 3.35 3.02
C PRO A 204 -20.46 4.06 2.01
N ASN A 205 -21.40 3.30 1.42
CA ASN A 205 -22.36 3.84 0.46
C ASN A 205 -23.20 4.96 1.10
N ASP A 206 -23.07 6.18 0.58
CA ASP A 206 -23.69 7.40 1.08
C ASP A 206 -24.88 7.87 0.24
N ASN A 207 -25.44 7.00 -0.61
CA ASN A 207 -26.67 7.31 -1.33
C ASN A 207 -27.90 7.36 -0.40
N VAL A 208 -27.82 6.72 0.77
CA VAL A 208 -28.86 6.73 1.81
C VAL A 208 -28.42 7.55 3.01
N PHE A 209 -29.37 8.10 3.76
CA PHE A 209 -29.10 8.99 4.91
C PHE A 209 -28.17 8.34 5.95
N ILE A 210 -28.44 7.08 6.33
CA ILE A 210 -27.60 6.32 7.26
C ILE A 210 -26.14 6.23 6.79
N GLY A 211 -25.92 6.10 5.48
CA GLY A 211 -24.59 6.07 4.89
C GLY A 211 -23.88 7.42 4.95
N LYS A 212 -24.60 8.51 4.67
CA LYS A 212 -24.09 9.90 4.83
C LYS A 212 -23.71 10.19 6.26
N GLU A 213 -24.57 9.81 7.20
CA GLU A 213 -24.34 9.96 8.63
C GLU A 213 -23.11 9.16 9.08
N LEU A 214 -22.98 7.89 8.66
CA LEU A 214 -21.81 7.08 8.96
C LEU A 214 -20.53 7.70 8.38
N ARG A 215 -20.59 8.24 7.16
CA ARG A 215 -19.46 8.91 6.53
C ARG A 215 -19.02 10.16 7.30
N LEU A 216 -19.99 10.95 7.79
CA LEU A 216 -19.71 12.10 8.64
C LEU A 216 -19.13 11.66 9.99
N LYS A 217 -19.66 10.59 10.59
CA LYS A 217 -19.10 10.01 11.82
C LYS A 217 -17.65 9.58 11.64
N GLN A 218 -17.30 8.91 10.54
CA GLN A 218 -15.91 8.52 10.22
C GLN A 218 -14.98 9.74 10.18
N GLN A 219 -15.37 10.78 9.43
CA GLN A 219 -14.56 11.99 9.27
C GLN A 219 -14.37 12.71 10.61
N TYR A 220 -15.47 12.94 11.33
CA TYR A 220 -15.42 13.59 12.64
C TYR A 220 -14.63 12.78 13.66
N PHE A 221 -14.81 11.45 13.69
CA PHE A 221 -14.07 10.56 14.58
C PHE A 221 -12.57 10.66 14.37
N LEU A 222 -12.11 10.61 13.12
CA LEU A 222 -10.70 10.78 12.77
C LEU A 222 -10.19 12.14 13.25
N VAL A 223 -10.87 13.23 12.86
CA VAL A 223 -10.42 14.60 13.21
C VAL A 223 -10.41 14.82 14.72
N ALA A 224 -11.48 14.46 15.42
CA ALA A 224 -11.60 14.66 16.87
C ALA A 224 -10.58 13.82 17.65
N ALA A 225 -10.37 12.55 17.29
CA ALA A 225 -9.37 11.72 17.95
C ALA A 225 -7.95 12.22 17.68
N THR A 226 -7.63 12.56 16.42
CA THR A 226 -6.31 13.06 16.03
C THR A 226 -5.97 14.39 16.71
N LEU A 227 -6.88 15.36 16.69
CA LEU A 227 -6.62 16.66 17.33
C LEU A 227 -6.43 16.53 18.85
N GLN A 228 -7.25 15.69 19.50
CA GLN A 228 -7.09 15.41 20.93
C GLN A 228 -5.73 14.76 21.21
N ASP A 229 -5.28 13.81 20.39
CA ASP A 229 -3.96 13.17 20.55
C ASP A 229 -2.80 14.14 20.32
N ILE A 230 -2.89 15.00 19.30
CA ILE A 230 -1.88 16.04 19.03
C ILE A 230 -1.78 17.02 20.22
N ILE A 231 -2.92 17.49 20.73
CA ILE A 231 -2.95 18.39 21.91
C ILE A 231 -2.36 17.68 23.14
N ARG A 232 -2.70 16.40 23.36
CA ARG A 232 -2.14 15.59 24.43
C ARG A 232 -0.62 15.51 24.32
N ARG A 233 -0.09 15.16 23.14
CA ARG A 233 1.36 15.07 22.88
C ARG A 233 2.07 16.42 23.03
N PHE A 234 1.42 17.51 22.63
CA PHE A 234 1.97 18.85 22.82
C PHE A 234 2.13 19.19 24.31
N LYS A 235 1.10 18.90 25.12
CA LYS A 235 1.07 19.18 26.56
C LYS A 235 2.11 18.36 27.33
N SER A 236 2.39 17.13 26.93
CA SER A 236 3.41 16.27 27.54
C SER A 236 4.85 16.75 27.23
N SER A 237 5.73 16.87 28.24
CA SER A 237 7.13 17.27 27.99
C SER A 237 8.07 16.13 27.60
N LYS A 238 7.69 14.87 27.87
CA LYS A 238 8.49 13.66 27.61
C LYS A 238 7.61 12.56 27.01
N TYR A 239 8.18 11.75 26.12
CA TYR A 239 7.52 10.56 25.58
C TYR A 239 7.11 9.63 26.72
N GLY A 240 5.83 9.24 26.78
CA GLY A 240 5.27 8.40 27.86
C GLY A 240 4.88 9.13 29.17
N CYS A 241 5.12 10.44 29.29
CA CYS A 241 4.69 11.22 30.45
C CYS A 241 3.30 11.84 30.21
N ARG A 242 2.41 11.78 31.21
CA ARG A 242 1.05 12.36 31.14
C ARG A 242 0.94 13.77 31.75
N ASP A 243 2.00 14.25 32.39
CA ASP A 243 1.97 15.56 33.04
C ASP A 243 1.90 16.68 32.00
N ALA A 244 0.88 17.53 32.12
CA ALA A 244 0.69 18.68 31.26
C ALA A 244 1.68 19.78 31.67
N ILE A 245 2.79 19.86 30.94
CA ILE A 245 3.90 20.78 31.22
C ILE A 245 3.83 21.97 30.27
N ARG A 246 3.36 21.78 29.02
CA ARG A 246 3.12 22.87 28.08
C ARG A 246 1.64 23.20 28.06
N VAL A 247 1.26 24.30 28.69
CA VAL A 247 -0.14 24.77 28.74
C VAL A 247 -0.40 26.00 27.88
N ASP A 248 0.67 26.67 27.43
CA ASP A 248 0.62 27.81 26.54
C ASP A 248 0.56 27.36 25.07
N PHE A 249 -0.49 27.80 24.36
CA PHE A 249 -0.76 27.44 22.97
C PHE A 249 -0.13 28.42 21.97
N ASP A 250 0.45 29.54 22.41
CA ASP A 250 1.10 30.49 21.50
C ASP A 250 2.26 29.82 20.74
N THR A 251 2.91 28.83 21.34
CA THR A 251 3.98 28.02 20.72
C THR A 251 3.49 26.79 19.96
N PHE A 252 2.18 26.55 19.88
CA PHE A 252 1.61 25.37 19.21
C PHE A 252 1.85 25.38 17.69
N PRO A 253 1.60 26.49 16.95
CA PRO A 253 1.82 26.51 15.50
C PRO A 253 3.27 26.25 15.09
N ASP A 254 4.24 26.63 15.93
CA ASP A 254 5.67 26.40 15.69
C ASP A 254 6.09 24.93 15.87
N LYS A 255 5.28 24.14 16.61
CA LYS A 255 5.62 22.76 17.01
C LYS A 255 4.72 21.70 16.38
N ALA A 256 3.54 22.07 15.89
CA ALA A 256 2.59 21.17 15.29
C ALA A 256 2.05 21.78 13.98
N PHE A 257 2.31 21.07 12.88
CA PHE A 257 1.72 21.38 11.59
C PHE A 257 0.62 20.35 11.28
N ILE A 258 -0.55 20.81 10.84
CA ILE A 258 -1.70 19.97 10.53
C ILE A 258 -2.18 20.31 9.12
N GLU A 259 -2.28 19.28 8.27
CA GLU A 259 -2.74 19.43 6.89
C GLU A 259 -4.01 18.58 6.67
N PHE A 260 -5.07 19.24 6.20
CA PHE A 260 -6.30 18.60 5.73
C PHE A 260 -6.47 18.84 4.23
N TYR A 261 -6.79 17.80 3.47
CA TYR A 261 -7.05 17.92 2.04
C TYR A 261 -8.47 18.45 1.80
N MET A 262 -8.58 19.62 1.15
CA MET A 262 -9.86 20.23 0.78
C MET A 262 -9.85 20.66 -0.69
N PHE A 263 -10.98 20.54 -1.39
CA PHE A 263 -11.13 20.96 -2.79
C PHE A 263 -11.49 22.47 -2.88
N ARG A 264 -10.98 23.17 -3.90
CA ARG A 264 -11.09 24.64 -4.03
C ARG A 264 -11.93 25.13 -5.22
N PHE A 265 -12.44 26.34 -5.04
CA PHE A 265 -13.13 27.19 -6.01
C PHE A 265 -12.30 28.46 -6.29
N LYS A 266 -12.53 29.10 -7.45
CA LYS A 266 -11.82 30.28 -7.98
C LYS A 266 -11.76 31.46 -7.00
N ASP A 267 -12.85 31.71 -6.28
CA ASP A 267 -13.00 32.88 -5.41
C ASP A 267 -11.94 32.94 -4.29
N PHE A 268 -11.51 31.78 -3.78
CA PHE A 268 -10.45 31.74 -2.77
C PHE A 268 -9.07 32.14 -3.32
N TYR A 269 -8.82 31.93 -4.62
CA TYR A 269 -7.56 32.34 -5.26
C TYR A 269 -7.49 33.85 -5.38
N GLU A 270 -8.60 34.45 -5.79
CA GLU A 270 -8.72 35.90 -5.91
C GLU A 270 -8.55 36.57 -4.53
N MET A 271 -9.02 35.95 -3.45
CA MET A 271 -8.88 36.47 -2.08
C MET A 271 -7.48 36.26 -1.47
N TYR A 272 -6.85 35.11 -1.68
CA TYR A 272 -5.61 34.73 -0.99
C TYR A 272 -4.61 34.03 -1.93
N PRO A 273 -4.11 34.71 -2.97
CA PRO A 273 -3.30 34.07 -4.01
C PRO A 273 -2.02 33.44 -3.46
N ASP A 274 -1.36 34.06 -2.47
CA ASP A 274 -0.10 33.57 -1.89
C ASP A 274 -0.26 32.25 -1.12
N ARG A 275 -1.49 31.87 -0.76
CA ARG A 275 -1.78 30.56 -0.13
C ARG A 275 -1.88 29.42 -1.16
N PHE A 276 -1.82 29.72 -2.45
CA PHE A 276 -1.93 28.72 -3.52
C PHE A 276 -0.53 28.26 -3.92
N GLN A 277 -0.23 27.00 -3.61
CA GLN A 277 1.01 26.36 -4.00
C GLN A 277 0.74 25.13 -4.84
N ASN A 278 1.72 24.72 -5.64
CA ASN A 278 1.74 23.42 -6.29
C ASN A 278 2.74 22.51 -5.58
N LYS A 279 2.33 21.26 -5.34
CA LYS A 279 3.20 20.17 -4.89
C LYS A 279 2.88 18.97 -5.77
N THR A 280 3.77 18.70 -6.71
CA THR A 280 3.62 17.56 -7.60
C THR A 280 3.81 16.28 -6.80
N ASN A 281 2.91 15.31 -6.98
CA ASN A 281 3.00 14.02 -6.30
C ASN A 281 4.30 13.28 -6.65
N GLY A 282 4.77 12.45 -5.72
CA GLY A 282 5.89 11.54 -5.91
C GLY A 282 5.60 10.13 -5.41
N ILE A 283 6.49 9.20 -5.74
CA ILE A 283 6.48 7.82 -5.24
C ILE A 283 7.83 7.52 -4.59
N THR A 284 7.86 6.62 -3.61
CA THR A 284 9.12 6.18 -3.01
C THR A 284 9.89 5.21 -3.94
N PRO A 285 11.17 5.47 -4.25
CA PRO A 285 11.98 4.55 -5.04
C PRO A 285 12.36 3.27 -4.28
N ARG A 286 12.23 3.25 -2.94
CA ARG A 286 12.50 2.05 -2.14
C ARG A 286 11.52 0.94 -2.49
N ARG A 287 10.22 1.20 -2.37
CA ARG A 287 9.19 0.21 -2.73
C ARG A 287 9.10 -0.03 -4.23
N TRP A 288 9.10 1.05 -5.02
CA TRP A 288 8.72 1.00 -6.44
C TRP A 288 9.86 0.76 -7.43
N LEU A 289 11.09 0.59 -6.94
CA LEU A 289 12.23 0.20 -7.77
C LEU A 289 13.15 -0.79 -7.03
N LEU A 290 13.68 -0.39 -5.87
CA LEU A 290 14.65 -1.20 -5.12
C LEU A 290 14.07 -2.56 -4.68
N LEU A 291 12.90 -2.56 -4.04
CA LEU A 291 12.28 -3.79 -3.52
C LEU A 291 11.46 -4.52 -4.58
N SER A 292 10.75 -3.81 -5.46
CA SER A 292 9.91 -4.45 -6.48
C SER A 292 10.66 -5.00 -7.69
N ASN A 293 11.90 -4.54 -7.92
CA ASN A 293 12.72 -5.03 -9.02
C ASN A 293 14.22 -5.07 -8.65
N PRO A 294 14.61 -5.96 -7.70
CA PRO A 294 15.98 -6.03 -7.20
C PRO A 294 17.02 -6.23 -8.32
N SER A 295 16.74 -7.10 -9.30
CA SER A 295 17.65 -7.32 -10.43
C SER A 295 17.90 -6.06 -11.27
N LEU A 296 16.91 -5.19 -11.42
CA LEU A 296 17.10 -3.89 -12.08
C LEU A 296 17.87 -2.93 -11.19
N ALA A 297 17.57 -2.92 -9.90
CA ALA A 297 18.29 -2.10 -8.93
C ALA A 297 19.79 -2.42 -8.89
N ASP A 298 20.14 -3.72 -8.98
CA ASP A 298 21.54 -4.19 -9.04
C ASP A 298 22.24 -3.68 -10.32
N VAL A 299 21.60 -3.84 -11.48
CA VAL A 299 22.13 -3.34 -12.76
C VAL A 299 22.34 -1.82 -12.73
N ILE A 300 21.46 -1.06 -12.09
CA ILE A 300 21.62 0.39 -11.90
C ILE A 300 22.81 0.65 -10.94
N ALA A 301 22.86 -0.06 -9.81
CA ALA A 301 23.91 0.10 -8.81
C ALA A 301 25.31 -0.21 -9.35
N GLU A 302 25.44 -1.20 -10.23
CA GLU A 302 26.69 -1.51 -10.93
C GLU A 302 27.20 -0.35 -11.79
N LYS A 303 26.31 0.49 -12.34
CA LYS A 303 26.71 1.60 -13.22
C LYS A 303 26.95 2.91 -12.49
N ILE A 304 26.11 3.24 -11.51
CA ILE A 304 26.11 4.57 -10.89
C ILE A 304 26.25 4.56 -9.36
N GLY A 305 26.37 3.38 -8.73
CA GLY A 305 26.38 3.20 -7.29
C GLY A 305 24.97 3.16 -6.68
N GLU A 306 24.86 3.11 -5.35
CA GLU A 306 23.58 2.97 -4.64
C GLU A 306 22.96 4.30 -4.18
N ASP A 307 23.64 5.43 -4.40
CA ASP A 307 23.22 6.74 -3.87
C ASP A 307 21.85 7.18 -4.42
N TRP A 308 21.46 6.67 -5.60
CA TRP A 308 20.16 6.95 -6.22
C TRP A 308 18.96 6.55 -5.35
N ILE A 309 19.12 5.63 -4.40
CA ILE A 309 18.02 5.15 -3.54
C ILE A 309 17.47 6.26 -2.64
N THR A 310 18.35 7.20 -2.26
CA THR A 310 17.99 8.38 -1.44
C THR A 310 18.10 9.69 -2.21
N ASN A 311 18.87 9.74 -3.29
CA ASN A 311 18.98 10.88 -4.19
C ASN A 311 18.59 10.49 -5.63
N LEU A 312 17.29 10.50 -5.92
CA LEU A 312 16.76 9.94 -7.18
C LEU A 312 17.26 10.66 -8.45
N ASP A 313 17.75 11.90 -8.33
CA ASP A 313 18.32 12.65 -9.46
C ASP A 313 19.59 12.00 -10.03
N GLU A 314 20.29 11.17 -9.26
CA GLU A 314 21.45 10.39 -9.73
C GLU A 314 21.09 9.46 -10.90
N LEU A 315 19.83 9.05 -11.05
CA LEU A 315 19.38 8.26 -12.19
C LEU A 315 19.59 8.97 -13.53
N GLN A 316 19.73 10.31 -13.55
CA GLN A 316 20.04 11.05 -14.77
C GLN A 316 21.38 10.63 -15.39
N ARG A 317 22.33 10.14 -14.59
CA ARG A 317 23.63 9.64 -15.07
C ARG A 317 23.49 8.41 -15.97
N LEU A 318 22.37 7.68 -15.89
CA LEU A 318 22.07 6.57 -16.79
C LEU A 318 21.92 7.00 -18.26
N LYS A 319 21.68 8.30 -18.52
CA LYS A 319 21.64 8.83 -19.90
C LYS A 319 22.94 8.61 -20.66
N GLU A 320 24.08 8.56 -19.97
CA GLU A 320 25.39 8.27 -20.58
C GLU A 320 25.48 6.84 -21.14
N PHE A 321 24.63 5.93 -20.65
CA PHE A 321 24.59 4.52 -21.06
C PHE A 321 23.40 4.20 -21.98
N ALA A 322 22.63 5.20 -22.41
CA ALA A 322 21.40 4.99 -23.17
C ALA A 322 21.61 4.19 -24.47
N ASP A 323 22.76 4.37 -25.13
CA ASP A 323 23.15 3.67 -26.36
C ASP A 323 24.19 2.56 -26.13
N ASN A 324 24.53 2.25 -24.88
CA ASN A 324 25.52 1.22 -24.56
C ASN A 324 24.91 -0.18 -24.77
N PRO A 325 25.41 -1.00 -25.72
CA PRO A 325 24.77 -2.28 -26.04
C PRO A 325 24.76 -3.26 -24.86
N GLY A 326 25.85 -3.33 -24.10
CA GLY A 326 25.95 -4.24 -22.95
C GLY A 326 24.99 -3.87 -21.82
N PHE A 327 24.81 -2.57 -21.56
CA PHE A 327 23.82 -2.10 -20.59
C PHE A 327 22.39 -2.39 -21.07
N LEU A 328 22.09 -2.10 -22.34
CA LEU A 328 20.78 -2.41 -22.93
C LEU A 328 20.48 -3.92 -22.90
N ASP A 329 21.47 -4.78 -23.10
CA ASP A 329 21.33 -6.24 -22.98
C ASP A 329 21.00 -6.68 -21.55
N GLN A 330 21.69 -6.13 -20.55
CA GLN A 330 21.38 -6.38 -19.13
C GLN A 330 19.95 -5.97 -18.80
N ILE A 331 19.51 -4.78 -19.22
CA ILE A 331 18.15 -4.29 -18.98
C ILE A 331 17.10 -5.17 -19.69
N ARG A 332 17.36 -5.56 -20.95
CA ARG A 332 16.47 -6.46 -21.71
C ARG A 332 16.33 -7.82 -21.03
N ARG A 333 17.42 -8.39 -20.52
CA ARG A 333 17.41 -9.64 -19.78
C ARG A 333 16.57 -9.54 -18.50
N VAL A 334 16.80 -8.51 -17.69
CA VAL A 334 16.01 -8.27 -16.47
C VAL A 334 14.52 -8.10 -16.81
N LYS A 335 14.18 -7.37 -17.88
CA LYS A 335 12.79 -7.24 -18.32
C LYS A 335 12.19 -8.58 -18.73
N GLN A 336 12.94 -9.41 -19.46
CA GLN A 336 12.48 -10.72 -19.90
C GLN A 336 12.24 -11.67 -18.73
N GLU A 337 13.14 -11.70 -17.75
CA GLU A 337 12.99 -12.50 -16.52
C GLU A 337 11.77 -12.07 -15.70
N ASN A 338 11.54 -10.75 -15.56
CA ASN A 338 10.33 -10.24 -14.93
C ASN A 338 9.04 -10.65 -15.70
N LYS A 339 9.06 -10.63 -17.03
CA LYS A 339 7.91 -11.03 -17.86
C LYS A 339 7.64 -12.53 -17.77
N LEU A 340 8.67 -13.36 -17.64
CA LEU A 340 8.53 -14.79 -17.41
C LEU A 340 7.83 -15.08 -16.08
N ARG A 341 8.21 -14.39 -15.00
CA ARG A 341 7.53 -14.49 -13.71
C ARG A 341 6.04 -14.11 -13.80
N VAL A 342 5.73 -13.02 -14.49
CA VAL A 342 4.33 -12.61 -14.72
C VAL A 342 3.58 -13.64 -15.58
N ALA A 343 4.20 -14.20 -16.61
CA ALA A 343 3.58 -15.22 -17.45
C ALA A 343 3.28 -16.50 -16.67
N GLN A 344 4.20 -16.92 -15.81
CA GLN A 344 4.01 -18.06 -14.90
C GLN A 344 2.84 -17.79 -13.95
N TYR A 345 2.82 -16.62 -13.30
CA TYR A 345 1.71 -16.20 -12.43
C TYR A 345 0.35 -16.22 -13.15
N ILE A 346 0.28 -15.72 -14.40
CA ILE A 346 -0.96 -15.74 -15.19
C ILE A 346 -1.38 -17.19 -15.52
N SER A 347 -0.43 -18.06 -15.85
CA SER A 347 -0.71 -19.46 -16.15
C SER A 347 -1.24 -20.20 -14.90
N GLU A 348 -0.61 -20.01 -13.75
CA GLU A 348 -0.96 -20.66 -12.49
C GLU A 348 -2.30 -20.16 -11.91
N ASP A 349 -2.51 -18.84 -11.81
CA ASP A 349 -3.67 -18.27 -11.14
C ASP A 349 -4.89 -18.07 -12.07
N TYR A 350 -4.65 -17.84 -13.36
CA TYR A 350 -5.69 -17.48 -14.32
C TYR A 350 -5.88 -18.51 -15.44
N ASN A 351 -5.03 -19.53 -15.51
CA ASN A 351 -5.09 -20.59 -16.53
C ASN A 351 -5.09 -20.02 -17.96
N VAL A 352 -4.28 -18.98 -18.19
CA VAL A 352 -4.06 -18.38 -19.52
C VAL A 352 -2.58 -18.42 -19.87
N ASP A 353 -2.21 -19.17 -20.89
CA ASP A 353 -0.85 -19.17 -21.40
C ASP A 353 -0.58 -17.91 -22.23
N VAL A 354 0.43 -17.15 -21.82
CA VAL A 354 0.82 -15.90 -22.48
C VAL A 354 2.26 -15.98 -22.97
N ASN A 355 2.50 -15.50 -24.19
CA ASN A 355 3.83 -15.45 -24.79
C ASN A 355 4.68 -14.35 -24.11
N PRO A 356 5.76 -14.68 -23.37
CA PRO A 356 6.60 -13.69 -22.69
C PRO A 356 7.43 -12.84 -23.67
N ALA A 357 7.51 -13.19 -24.96
CA ALA A 357 8.14 -12.37 -25.98
C ALA A 357 7.18 -11.29 -26.54
N SER A 358 5.87 -11.38 -26.28
CA SER A 358 4.89 -10.39 -26.72
C SER A 358 5.09 -9.05 -26.00
N LEU A 359 4.57 -7.95 -26.54
CA LEU A 359 4.50 -6.69 -25.82
C LEU A 359 3.43 -6.79 -24.72
N PHE A 360 3.82 -6.57 -23.46
CA PHE A 360 2.87 -6.52 -22.34
C PHE A 360 2.29 -5.10 -22.22
N ASP A 361 1.02 -4.95 -22.55
CA ASP A 361 0.26 -3.69 -22.48
C ASP A 361 -0.62 -3.70 -21.22
N ILE A 362 -0.28 -2.86 -20.24
CA ILE A 362 -0.84 -2.93 -18.89
C ILE A 362 -1.71 -1.70 -18.58
N HIS A 363 -2.99 -1.94 -18.30
CA HIS A 363 -3.94 -0.91 -17.89
C HIS A 363 -4.55 -1.22 -16.52
N VAL A 364 -3.79 -0.90 -15.46
CA VAL A 364 -4.20 -1.13 -14.06
C VAL A 364 -4.51 0.19 -13.36
N LYS A 365 -5.78 0.39 -12.99
CA LYS A 365 -6.29 1.52 -12.19
C LYS A 365 -7.77 1.31 -11.88
N ARG A 366 -8.32 2.10 -10.94
CA ARG A 366 -9.78 2.12 -10.67
C ARG A 366 -10.60 2.16 -11.95
N LEU A 367 -11.63 1.31 -12.05
CA LEU A 367 -12.53 1.26 -13.19
C LEU A 367 -13.47 2.45 -13.16
N HIS A 368 -13.44 3.23 -14.24
CA HIS A 368 -14.30 4.40 -14.40
C HIS A 368 -14.33 4.81 -15.88
N GLU A 369 -15.48 5.28 -16.37
CA GLU A 369 -15.64 5.73 -17.76
C GLU A 369 -14.56 6.74 -18.21
N TYR A 370 -14.25 7.76 -17.39
CA TYR A 370 -13.23 8.76 -17.73
C TYR A 370 -11.80 8.20 -17.77
N LYS A 371 -11.54 7.04 -17.13
CA LYS A 371 -10.23 6.35 -17.20
C LYS A 371 -10.07 5.54 -18.49
N ARG A 372 -11.15 5.39 -19.26
CA ARG A 372 -11.16 4.88 -20.65
C ARG A 372 -10.60 3.46 -20.82
N GLN A 373 -10.79 2.58 -19.83
CA GLN A 373 -10.59 1.13 -20.05
C GLN A 373 -11.50 0.61 -21.18
N LEU A 374 -12.71 1.17 -21.31
CA LEU A 374 -13.61 0.91 -22.43
C LEU A 374 -12.97 1.20 -23.80
N LEU A 375 -12.27 2.33 -23.93
CA LEU A 375 -11.56 2.66 -25.18
C LEU A 375 -10.46 1.65 -25.49
N ASN A 376 -9.71 1.22 -24.48
CA ASN A 376 -8.65 0.22 -24.66
C ASN A 376 -9.24 -1.14 -25.10
N ILE A 377 -10.31 -1.63 -24.46
CA ILE A 377 -10.89 -2.92 -24.87
C ILE A 377 -11.54 -2.86 -26.26
N LEU A 378 -12.12 -1.71 -26.66
CA LEU A 378 -12.59 -1.51 -28.04
C LEU A 378 -11.43 -1.56 -29.05
N HIS A 379 -10.25 -1.07 -28.69
CA HIS A 379 -9.05 -1.22 -29.52
C HIS A 379 -8.66 -2.70 -29.67
N VAL A 380 -8.72 -3.49 -28.60
CA VAL A 380 -8.46 -4.94 -28.65
C VAL A 380 -9.45 -5.63 -29.59
N ILE A 381 -10.75 -5.32 -29.50
CA ILE A 381 -11.78 -5.86 -30.40
C ILE A 381 -11.49 -5.49 -31.86
N ALA A 382 -11.04 -4.26 -32.13
CA ALA A 382 -10.65 -3.85 -33.47
C ALA A 382 -9.43 -4.62 -33.99
N LEU A 383 -8.42 -4.89 -33.15
CA LEU A 383 -7.27 -5.72 -33.51
C LEU A 383 -7.69 -7.17 -33.79
N TYR A 384 -8.53 -7.75 -32.93
CA TYR A 384 -9.09 -9.08 -33.12
C TYR A 384 -9.80 -9.18 -34.48
N ASN A 385 -10.69 -8.25 -34.81
CA ASN A 385 -11.41 -8.24 -36.08
C ASN A 385 -10.47 -8.12 -37.30
N ARG A 386 -9.36 -7.38 -37.19
CA ARG A 386 -8.35 -7.30 -38.26
C ARG A 386 -7.65 -8.64 -38.46
N ILE A 387 -7.29 -9.35 -37.39
CA ILE A 387 -6.70 -10.69 -37.47
C ILE A 387 -7.70 -11.67 -38.09
N LYS A 388 -8.98 -11.57 -37.75
CA LYS A 388 -10.02 -12.44 -38.35
C LYS A 388 -10.23 -12.17 -39.84
N ALA A 389 -10.10 -10.91 -40.27
CA ALA A 389 -10.22 -10.53 -41.67
C ALA A 389 -8.99 -10.96 -42.50
N ASP A 390 -7.79 -10.86 -41.91
CA ASP A 390 -6.54 -11.32 -42.51
C ASP A 390 -5.69 -12.05 -41.45
N PRO A 391 -5.77 -13.39 -41.38
CA PRO A 391 -4.96 -14.18 -40.46
C PRO A 391 -3.46 -14.06 -40.68
N THR A 392 -3.00 -13.61 -41.86
CA THR A 392 -1.58 -13.44 -42.19
C THR A 392 -1.03 -12.07 -41.82
N VAL A 393 -1.87 -11.17 -41.30
CA VAL A 393 -1.47 -9.82 -40.92
C VAL A 393 -0.21 -9.84 -40.05
N ASP A 394 0.80 -9.08 -40.49
CA ASP A 394 2.02 -8.85 -39.75
C ASP A 394 1.73 -7.84 -38.63
N MET A 395 1.86 -8.29 -37.39
CA MET A 395 1.67 -7.43 -36.22
C MET A 395 2.54 -7.90 -35.06
N VAL A 396 2.96 -6.93 -34.25
CA VAL A 396 3.64 -7.22 -32.99
C VAL A 396 2.68 -7.93 -32.04
N PRO A 397 3.01 -9.15 -31.57
CA PRO A 397 2.19 -9.87 -30.59
C PRO A 397 2.01 -9.05 -29.31
N ARG A 398 0.81 -9.07 -28.72
CA ARG A 398 0.49 -8.29 -27.51
C ARG A 398 -0.26 -9.09 -26.45
N THR A 399 0.15 -8.94 -25.21
CA THR A 399 -0.61 -9.41 -24.04
C THR A 399 -1.19 -8.19 -23.34
N PHE A 400 -2.52 -8.02 -23.42
CA PHE A 400 -3.27 -6.95 -22.77
C PHE A 400 -3.64 -7.37 -21.35
N LEU A 401 -3.18 -6.60 -20.37
CA LEU A 401 -3.33 -6.87 -18.95
C LEU A 401 -4.15 -5.76 -18.29
N TYR A 402 -5.35 -6.10 -17.83
CA TYR A 402 -6.24 -5.19 -17.13
C TYR A 402 -6.27 -5.48 -15.64
N GLY A 403 -6.53 -4.46 -14.83
CA GLY A 403 -6.79 -4.66 -13.41
C GLY A 403 -7.37 -3.42 -12.75
N GLY A 404 -8.10 -3.66 -11.67
CA GLY A 404 -8.66 -2.62 -10.81
C GLY A 404 -10.05 -2.94 -10.32
N LYS A 405 -10.51 -2.16 -9.34
CA LYS A 405 -11.84 -2.30 -8.73
C LYS A 405 -12.84 -1.30 -9.31
N ALA A 406 -14.08 -1.73 -9.56
CA ALA A 406 -15.24 -0.86 -9.76
C ALA A 406 -15.91 -0.56 -8.42
N ALA A 407 -16.48 0.64 -8.23
CA ALA A 407 -17.26 0.89 -7.02
C ALA A 407 -18.52 -0.01 -7.00
N PRO A 408 -18.97 -0.53 -5.84
CA PRO A 408 -20.01 -1.58 -5.79
C PRO A 408 -21.33 -1.18 -6.47
N GLY A 409 -21.73 0.08 -6.32
CA GLY A 409 -22.94 0.65 -6.94
C GLY A 409 -22.76 1.16 -8.37
N TYR A 410 -21.55 1.10 -8.95
CA TYR A 410 -21.27 1.66 -10.28
C TYR A 410 -21.47 0.60 -11.36
N HIS A 411 -22.72 0.45 -11.81
CA HIS A 411 -23.11 -0.59 -12.76
C HIS A 411 -22.32 -0.56 -14.07
N MET A 412 -22.17 0.60 -14.71
CA MET A 412 -21.42 0.73 -15.97
C MET A 412 -19.96 0.30 -15.83
N ALA A 413 -19.29 0.66 -14.72
CA ALA A 413 -17.92 0.24 -14.46
C ALA A 413 -17.80 -1.29 -14.31
N LYS A 414 -18.80 -1.95 -13.70
CA LYS A 414 -18.86 -3.42 -13.63
C LYS A 414 -19.12 -4.06 -15.00
N GLN A 415 -19.96 -3.45 -15.84
CA GLN A 415 -20.17 -3.91 -17.21
C GLN A 415 -18.89 -3.85 -18.05
N ILE A 416 -18.04 -2.83 -17.83
CA ILE A 416 -16.73 -2.76 -18.49
C ILE A 416 -15.83 -3.94 -18.07
N ILE A 417 -15.82 -4.32 -16.80
CA ILE A 417 -15.09 -5.53 -16.33
C ILE A 417 -15.64 -6.78 -17.03
N LYS A 418 -16.97 -6.93 -17.07
CA LYS A 418 -17.61 -8.05 -17.77
C LYS A 418 -17.25 -8.08 -19.24
N LEU A 419 -17.24 -6.94 -19.91
CA LEU A 419 -16.83 -6.85 -21.31
C LEU A 419 -15.38 -7.31 -21.49
N ILE A 420 -14.44 -6.84 -20.66
CA ILE A 420 -13.03 -7.22 -20.76
C ILE A 420 -12.85 -8.73 -20.56
N THR A 421 -13.46 -9.30 -19.53
CA THR A 421 -13.35 -10.74 -19.24
C THR A 421 -13.95 -11.59 -20.35
N SER A 422 -15.14 -11.23 -20.86
CA SER A 422 -15.77 -11.94 -21.97
C SER A 422 -15.01 -11.81 -23.29
N VAL A 423 -14.42 -10.65 -23.58
CA VAL A 423 -13.51 -10.50 -24.74
C VAL A 423 -12.29 -11.39 -24.56
N GLY A 424 -11.70 -11.46 -23.37
CA GLY A 424 -10.56 -12.33 -23.11
C GLY A 424 -10.87 -13.81 -23.28
N GLU A 425 -12.03 -14.26 -22.82
CA GLU A 425 -12.49 -15.64 -23.03
C GLU A 425 -12.57 -16.00 -24.53
N VAL A 426 -13.13 -15.12 -25.36
CA VAL A 426 -13.20 -15.35 -26.81
C VAL A 426 -11.82 -15.30 -27.46
N VAL A 427 -11.05 -14.25 -27.18
CA VAL A 427 -9.75 -13.99 -27.80
C VAL A 427 -8.74 -15.09 -27.46
N ASN A 428 -8.66 -15.48 -26.19
CA ASN A 428 -7.63 -16.41 -25.71
C ASN A 428 -7.84 -17.84 -26.22
N ASN A 429 -9.10 -18.20 -26.55
CA ASN A 429 -9.49 -19.52 -27.03
C ASN A 429 -9.65 -19.59 -28.57
N ASP A 430 -9.40 -18.50 -29.30
CA ASP A 430 -9.49 -18.50 -30.77
C ASP A 430 -8.18 -18.98 -31.42
N PRO A 431 -8.16 -20.16 -32.08
CA PRO A 431 -6.94 -20.70 -32.69
C PRO A 431 -6.43 -19.87 -33.88
N ILE A 432 -7.28 -19.07 -34.53
CA ILE A 432 -6.86 -18.17 -35.63
C ILE A 432 -6.03 -17.00 -35.06
N VAL A 433 -6.34 -16.58 -33.84
CA VAL A 433 -5.59 -15.54 -33.14
C VAL A 433 -4.29 -16.10 -32.57
N GLY A 434 -4.35 -17.28 -31.96
CA GLY A 434 -3.20 -17.93 -31.33
C GLY A 434 -2.53 -17.03 -30.30
N ASP A 435 -1.23 -16.77 -30.48
CA ASP A 435 -0.42 -15.92 -29.60
C ASP A 435 -0.28 -14.47 -30.08
N LYS A 436 -0.99 -14.06 -31.14
CA LYS A 436 -0.92 -12.68 -31.65
C LYS A 436 -1.50 -11.69 -30.64
N ILE A 437 -2.61 -12.02 -30.00
CA ILE A 437 -3.15 -11.24 -28.89
C ILE A 437 -3.65 -12.15 -27.77
N LYS A 438 -3.37 -11.77 -26.52
CA LYS A 438 -3.95 -12.36 -25.31
C LYS A 438 -4.53 -11.25 -24.45
N VAL A 439 -5.58 -11.55 -23.69
CA VAL A 439 -6.24 -10.58 -22.80
C VAL A 439 -6.48 -11.22 -21.45
N CYS A 440 -6.01 -10.59 -20.38
CA CYS A 440 -6.22 -11.04 -19.01
C CYS A 440 -6.74 -9.89 -18.15
N PHE A 441 -7.65 -10.20 -17.22
CA PHE A 441 -8.13 -9.28 -16.20
C PHE A 441 -7.77 -9.84 -14.82
N PHE A 442 -6.94 -9.11 -14.08
CA PHE A 442 -6.52 -9.49 -12.74
C PHE A 442 -7.56 -9.10 -11.69
N SER A 443 -7.88 -10.01 -10.77
CA SER A 443 -8.51 -9.62 -9.50
C SER A 443 -7.51 -8.77 -8.74
N PHE A 444 -7.87 -7.50 -8.52
CA PHE A 444 -6.91 -6.54 -8.00
C PHE A 444 -6.96 -6.51 -6.48
N PHE A 445 -5.82 -6.77 -5.85
CA PHE A 445 -5.56 -6.40 -4.46
C PHE A 445 -4.68 -5.15 -4.43
N ALA A 446 -5.03 -4.20 -3.55
CA ALA A 446 -4.25 -2.98 -3.43
C ALA A 446 -3.07 -3.27 -2.50
N TYR A 447 -1.88 -3.42 -3.07
CA TYR A 447 -0.66 -3.63 -2.30
C TYR A 447 -0.40 -2.45 -1.34
N PHE A 448 -0.65 -2.67 -0.05
CA PHE A 448 -0.49 -1.70 1.03
C PHE A 448 0.54 -2.07 2.12
N PRO A 449 1.51 -2.98 1.96
CA PRO A 449 2.57 -3.05 2.96
C PRO A 449 3.46 -1.83 2.77
N LEU A 450 3.71 -1.13 3.87
CA LEU A 450 4.70 -0.05 3.97
C LEU A 450 6.07 -0.67 4.20
#